data_AF-A0A0D6LKV1-F1
#
_entry.id   AF-A0A0D6LKV1-F1
#
_cell.length_a   1.000
_cell.length_b   1.000
_cell.length_c   1.000
_cell.angle_alpha   90.00
_cell.angle_beta   90.00
_cell.angle_gamma   90.00
#
_symmetry.space_group_name_H-M   'P 1'
#
loop_
_entity.id
_entity.type
_entity.pdbx_description
1 polymer ?
#
loop_
_entity_poly.entity_id
_entity_poly.type
_entity_poly.pdbx_seq_one_letter_code
_entity_poly.pdbx_strand_id
1 'polypeptide(L)'
;MSGTKNDDRGIFIGERDGLKEVKPDQKRLAPVVVKESFKTGLGLWPKTNIEFRGAAFPSGGDATIDGLVTIPNILSEFNNRLVGVSHGMGTRDQLPETQLSVAESGATTDKMPEQAKELVRRLKNLVEVDYTQHWIMVIVTIGTEEVCSRCTSPNFTALTNAIDILQAHLPRAFVVLLGPIHVSFPHKLKGNLLKSRCECSREASNTLMEQLSADWKTAFEKLQEHVDTNPFRGCPYFRNTANAHGCQLLSLSEAKEKELLLGVDGKVLKKRRRTPERLYTIAISIVGIAFFVVCTLGTVFYQKSKQGDHGRFEIPNEAQKKFEEAQKEEEKALLTRQMTRGMSVNEGLQKSTRRLTGEEA
;
A
#
# COMPACT_ATOMS: atom_id res chain seq x y z
N MET A 1 -31.02 -1.47 8.79
CA MET A 1 -30.91 -2.78 8.11
C MET A 1 -29.96 -2.56 6.93
N SER A 2 -28.65 -2.64 7.12
CA SER A 2 -27.81 -3.86 7.16
C SER A 2 -28.09 -4.81 6.00
N GLY A 3 -27.08 -4.96 5.15
CA GLY A 3 -27.05 -5.82 3.96
C GLY A 3 -25.71 -5.69 3.25
N THR A 4 -24.61 -5.88 4.00
CA THR A 4 -23.25 -6.05 3.48
C THR A 4 -23.10 -7.42 2.80
N LYS A 5 -22.43 -7.48 1.64
CA LYS A 5 -21.35 -8.42 1.26
C LYS A 5 -21.25 -8.58 -0.27
N ASN A 6 -20.10 -8.19 -0.82
CA ASN A 6 -19.25 -9.07 -1.63
C ASN A 6 -17.90 -8.37 -1.82
N ASP A 7 -17.14 -8.35 -0.72
CA ASP A 7 -15.69 -8.23 -0.73
C ASP A 7 -15.17 -9.66 -0.62
N ASP A 8 -14.77 -10.28 -1.74
CA ASP A 8 -14.01 -11.54 -1.73
C ASP A 8 -13.09 -11.56 -2.96
N ARG A 9 -11.78 -11.40 -2.73
CA ARG A 9 -10.71 -11.66 -3.71
C ARG A 9 -9.57 -12.39 -3.02
N GLY A 10 -9.37 -13.66 -3.40
CA GLY A 10 -8.35 -14.55 -2.86
C GLY A 10 -7.28 -14.92 -3.88
N ILE A 11 -6.10 -15.28 -3.35
CA ILE A 11 -4.90 -15.76 -4.06
C ILE A 11 -4.95 -17.29 -4.21
N PHE A 12 -4.40 -17.81 -5.30
CA PHE A 12 -4.30 -19.23 -5.63
C PHE A 12 -2.92 -19.80 -5.26
N ILE A 13 -2.90 -20.94 -4.54
CA ILE A 13 -1.75 -21.84 -4.46
C ILE A 13 -2.32 -23.24 -4.70
N GLY A 14 -1.90 -23.89 -5.79
CA GLY A 14 -2.25 -25.28 -6.07
C GLY A 14 -1.32 -26.22 -5.34
N GLU A 15 -1.87 -26.99 -4.39
CA GLU A 15 -1.26 -28.18 -3.81
C GLU A 15 -2.05 -29.43 -4.28
N ARG A 16 -1.40 -30.61 -4.27
CA ARG A 16 -1.81 -31.82 -4.99
C ARG A 16 -3.16 -32.45 -4.59
N ASP A 17 -3.76 -32.05 -3.48
CA ASP A 17 -4.95 -32.72 -2.95
C ASP A 17 -6.18 -31.81 -2.99
N GLY A 18 -7.00 -31.97 -4.03
CA GLY A 18 -8.38 -31.51 -4.08
C GLY A 18 -8.61 -30.11 -4.68
N LEU A 19 -8.85 -30.07 -6.00
CA LEU A 19 -9.48 -28.94 -6.67
C LEU A 19 -10.92 -28.77 -6.14
N LYS A 20 -11.10 -27.89 -5.14
CA LYS A 20 -12.43 -27.34 -4.84
C LYS A 20 -12.68 -26.14 -5.75
N GLU A 21 -13.83 -26.17 -6.42
CA GLU A 21 -14.33 -25.17 -7.38
C GLU A 21 -13.95 -23.73 -7.04
N VAL A 22 -13.39 -23.03 -8.03
CA VAL A 22 -13.06 -21.60 -7.92
C VAL A 22 -13.77 -20.83 -9.03
N LYS A 23 -14.50 -19.77 -8.66
CA LYS A 23 -15.04 -18.77 -9.58
C LYS A 23 -14.17 -17.51 -9.53
N PRO A 24 -13.37 -17.20 -10.57
CA PRO A 24 -12.61 -15.95 -10.62
C PRO A 24 -13.56 -14.74 -10.76
N ASP A 25 -13.19 -13.60 -10.15
CA ASP A 25 -13.86 -12.30 -10.37
C ASP A 25 -13.61 -11.89 -11.84
N GLN A 26 -14.57 -12.25 -12.70
CA GLN A 26 -14.51 -12.35 -14.17
C GLN A 26 -14.33 -11.02 -14.95
N LYS A 27 -13.85 -9.94 -14.33
CA LYS A 27 -13.71 -8.65 -15.03
C LYS A 27 -12.24 -8.37 -15.38
N ARG A 28 -11.94 -8.64 -16.66
CA ARG A 28 -10.85 -8.04 -17.47
C ARG A 28 -9.46 -8.66 -17.29
N LEU A 29 -9.31 -9.93 -17.68
CA LEU A 29 -8.01 -10.46 -18.11
C LEU A 29 -7.87 -10.29 -19.62
N ALA A 30 -6.89 -9.51 -20.06
CA ALA A 30 -6.39 -9.52 -21.42
C ALA A 30 -5.14 -10.43 -21.45
N PRO A 31 -5.20 -11.63 -22.06
CA PRO A 31 -4.02 -12.45 -22.26
C PRO A 31 -3.15 -11.81 -23.34
N VAL A 32 -1.91 -11.51 -22.98
CA VAL A 32 -0.93 -10.84 -23.81
C VAL A 32 0.33 -11.71 -23.85
N VAL A 33 0.95 -11.87 -25.01
CA VAL A 33 1.92 -12.97 -25.15
C VAL A 33 3.14 -12.55 -25.96
N VAL A 34 4.28 -12.39 -25.28
CA VAL A 34 5.57 -12.10 -25.91
C VAL A 34 6.26 -13.44 -26.20
N LYS A 35 6.65 -13.77 -27.44
CA LYS A 35 7.17 -15.13 -27.72
C LYS A 35 8.42 -15.20 -28.61
N GLU A 36 8.93 -16.42 -28.63
CA GLU A 36 9.95 -16.99 -29.49
C GLU A 36 9.34 -17.82 -30.65
N SER A 37 10.18 -18.11 -31.65
CA SER A 37 9.92 -18.85 -32.90
C SER A 37 9.15 -20.17 -32.77
N PHE A 38 9.57 -21.10 -31.90
CA PHE A 38 8.92 -22.40 -31.75
C PHE A 38 7.47 -22.26 -31.22
N LYS A 39 7.15 -21.09 -30.65
CA LYS A 39 5.85 -20.76 -30.09
C LYS A 39 5.07 -19.78 -30.98
N THR A 40 5.52 -19.47 -32.19
CA THR A 40 4.68 -18.85 -33.24
C THR A 40 3.83 -19.89 -33.98
N GLY A 41 3.99 -21.19 -33.67
CA GLY A 41 3.33 -22.28 -34.38
C GLY A 41 4.07 -22.71 -35.65
N LEU A 42 5.32 -22.25 -35.82
CA LEU A 42 6.21 -22.76 -36.85
C LEU A 42 6.44 -24.27 -36.68
N GLY A 43 6.31 -25.02 -37.77
CA GLY A 43 6.48 -26.48 -37.75
C GLY A 43 5.25 -27.27 -37.27
N LEU A 44 4.13 -26.62 -36.93
CA LEU A 44 2.84 -27.31 -36.74
C LEU A 44 2.33 -27.91 -38.05
N TRP A 45 2.65 -27.27 -39.18
CA TRP A 45 2.42 -27.83 -40.51
C TRP A 45 3.72 -28.38 -41.09
N PRO A 46 3.81 -29.68 -41.39
CA PRO A 46 5.06 -30.29 -41.81
C PRO A 46 5.56 -29.72 -43.15
N LYS A 47 6.88 -29.53 -43.25
CA LYS A 47 7.60 -29.06 -44.46
C LYS A 47 7.23 -27.64 -44.93
N THR A 48 6.70 -26.81 -44.05
CA THR A 48 6.43 -25.39 -44.36
C THR A 48 7.11 -24.48 -43.34
N ASN A 49 7.48 -23.28 -43.78
CA ASN A 49 7.97 -22.21 -42.89
C ASN A 49 6.84 -21.26 -42.47
N ILE A 50 5.60 -21.75 -42.48
CA ILE A 50 4.42 -20.96 -42.13
C ILE A 50 4.25 -20.97 -40.62
N GLU A 51 4.06 -19.79 -40.04
CA GLU A 51 3.80 -19.61 -38.61
C GLU A 51 2.29 -19.71 -38.32
N PHE A 52 1.85 -20.82 -37.74
CA PHE A 52 0.46 -21.03 -37.36
C PHE A 52 0.18 -20.44 -35.97
N ARG A 53 0.11 -19.11 -35.89
CA ARG A 53 0.01 -18.39 -34.62
C ARG A 53 -1.28 -18.66 -33.87
N GLY A 54 -2.37 -18.94 -34.58
CA GLY A 54 -3.65 -19.29 -33.97
C GLY A 54 -3.72 -20.67 -33.29
N ALA A 55 -2.74 -21.55 -33.50
CA ALA A 55 -2.61 -22.83 -32.78
C ALA A 55 -1.41 -22.87 -31.83
N ALA A 56 -0.74 -21.74 -31.67
CA ALA A 56 0.44 -21.69 -30.84
C ALA A 56 0.09 -21.76 -29.35
N PHE A 57 0.68 -22.73 -28.63
CA PHE A 57 0.39 -23.02 -27.22
C PHE A 57 0.15 -21.79 -26.32
N PRO A 58 1.00 -20.75 -26.28
CA PRO A 58 0.80 -19.68 -25.31
C PRO A 58 -0.19 -18.58 -25.75
N SER A 59 -0.60 -18.47 -27.02
CA SER A 59 -1.51 -17.39 -27.47
C SER A 59 -2.53 -17.74 -28.55
N GLY A 60 -2.54 -18.95 -29.07
CA GLY A 60 -3.43 -19.32 -30.17
C GLY A 60 -4.88 -19.44 -29.72
N GLY A 61 -5.82 -18.96 -30.55
CA GLY A 61 -7.26 -19.02 -30.31
C GLY A 61 -8.10 -19.60 -31.45
N ASP A 62 -7.51 -20.33 -32.41
CA ASP A 62 -8.22 -20.80 -33.60
C ASP A 62 -9.15 -22.01 -33.37
N ALA A 63 -9.25 -22.49 -32.14
CA ALA A 63 -10.16 -23.60 -31.77
C ALA A 63 -10.66 -23.42 -30.35
N THR A 64 -11.50 -24.36 -29.88
CA THR A 64 -11.83 -24.53 -28.46
C THR A 64 -10.79 -25.43 -27.77
N ILE A 65 -10.91 -25.63 -26.46
CA ILE A 65 -10.04 -26.52 -25.69
C ILE A 65 -10.06 -27.97 -26.22
N ASP A 66 -11.18 -28.42 -26.79
CA ASP A 66 -11.33 -29.77 -27.37
C ASP A 66 -10.53 -29.96 -28.66
N GLY A 67 -10.29 -28.87 -29.41
CA GLY A 67 -9.54 -28.91 -30.66
C GLY A 67 -8.05 -28.64 -30.45
N LEU A 68 -7.74 -27.52 -29.81
CA LEU A 68 -6.37 -27.09 -29.55
C LEU A 68 -6.21 -26.70 -28.08
N VAL A 69 -5.31 -27.38 -27.38
CA VAL A 69 -5.00 -27.07 -25.97
C VAL A 69 -3.98 -25.93 -25.93
N THR A 70 -4.48 -24.69 -26.02
CA THR A 70 -3.70 -23.46 -25.86
C THR A 70 -4.12 -22.73 -24.58
N ILE A 71 -3.28 -21.83 -24.09
CA ILE A 71 -3.60 -21.02 -22.91
C ILE A 71 -4.88 -20.18 -23.13
N PRO A 72 -5.05 -19.46 -24.26
CA PRO A 72 -6.32 -18.74 -24.48
C PRO A 72 -7.54 -19.64 -24.54
N ASN A 73 -7.44 -20.82 -25.15
CA ASN A 73 -8.57 -21.74 -25.23
C ASN A 73 -8.97 -22.24 -23.84
N ILE A 74 -8.00 -22.59 -23.00
CA ILE A 74 -8.26 -22.94 -21.59
C ILE A 74 -8.88 -21.76 -20.84
N LEU A 75 -8.33 -20.55 -20.99
CA LEU A 75 -8.85 -19.37 -20.32
C LEU A 75 -10.26 -18.99 -20.82
N SER A 76 -10.58 -19.31 -22.07
CA SER A 76 -11.86 -19.00 -22.69
C SER A 76 -13.03 -19.77 -22.06
N GLU A 77 -12.76 -20.96 -21.49
CA GLU A 77 -13.72 -21.74 -20.70
C GLU A 77 -14.20 -20.98 -19.45
N PHE A 78 -13.33 -20.15 -18.88
CA PHE A 78 -13.61 -19.38 -17.67
C PHE A 78 -13.96 -17.92 -17.96
N ASN A 79 -13.46 -17.36 -19.06
CA ASN A 79 -13.72 -15.99 -19.48
C ASN A 79 -13.68 -15.91 -21.01
N ASN A 80 -14.84 -15.80 -21.63
CA ASN A 80 -14.96 -15.69 -23.09
C ASN A 80 -14.63 -14.30 -23.66
N ARG A 81 -14.22 -13.33 -22.84
CA ARG A 81 -13.85 -11.96 -23.27
C ARG A 81 -12.35 -11.72 -23.21
N LEU A 82 -11.59 -12.65 -23.78
CA LEU A 82 -10.14 -12.50 -23.91
C LEU A 82 -9.84 -11.53 -25.07
N VAL A 83 -8.88 -10.63 -24.85
CA VAL A 83 -8.40 -9.68 -25.86
C VAL A 83 -6.91 -9.92 -26.10
N GLY A 84 -6.46 -9.79 -27.35
CA GLY A 84 -5.05 -9.98 -27.72
C GLY A 84 -4.68 -11.40 -28.17
N VAL A 85 -5.68 -12.29 -28.28
CA VAL A 85 -5.52 -13.67 -28.74
C VAL A 85 -5.03 -13.69 -30.20
N SER A 86 -4.17 -14.66 -30.52
CA SER A 86 -3.64 -14.83 -31.87
C SER A 86 -4.54 -15.73 -32.71
N HIS A 87 -4.69 -15.36 -33.98
CA HIS A 87 -5.52 -16.05 -34.95
C HIS A 87 -4.85 -16.16 -36.31
N GLY A 88 -5.09 -17.29 -36.98
CA GLY A 88 -4.63 -17.55 -38.33
C GLY A 88 -3.13 -17.81 -38.45
N MET A 89 -2.64 -17.57 -39.67
CA MET A 89 -1.26 -17.84 -40.09
C MET A 89 -0.60 -16.55 -40.57
N GLY A 90 0.66 -16.34 -40.20
CA GLY A 90 1.44 -15.19 -40.65
C GLY A 90 2.51 -14.74 -39.66
N THR A 91 3.41 -13.90 -40.14
CA THR A 91 4.43 -13.26 -39.30
C THR A 91 3.82 -12.13 -38.46
N ARG A 92 4.60 -11.61 -37.51
CA ARG A 92 4.22 -10.49 -36.63
C ARG A 92 3.67 -9.27 -37.40
N ASP A 93 4.25 -8.98 -38.56
CA ASP A 93 3.94 -7.79 -39.37
C ASP A 93 2.79 -8.03 -40.35
N GLN A 94 2.45 -9.29 -40.63
CA GLN A 94 1.33 -9.67 -41.50
C GLN A 94 0.00 -9.72 -40.75
N LEU A 95 0.04 -9.86 -39.43
CA LEU A 95 -1.17 -10.01 -38.61
C LEU A 95 -1.60 -8.67 -37.97
N PRO A 96 -2.91 -8.49 -37.70
CA PRO A 96 -3.43 -7.26 -37.11
C PRO A 96 -2.77 -6.91 -35.77
N GLU A 97 -2.53 -5.62 -35.52
CA GLU A 97 -1.96 -5.13 -34.25
C GLU A 97 -2.88 -5.39 -33.04
N THR A 98 -4.15 -5.71 -33.27
CA THR A 98 -5.10 -6.16 -32.23
C THR A 98 -4.72 -7.53 -31.65
N GLN A 99 -3.96 -8.34 -32.38
CA GLN A 99 -3.32 -9.54 -31.85
C GLN A 99 -2.03 -9.14 -31.13
N LEU A 100 -2.00 -9.36 -29.82
CA LEU A 100 -0.93 -8.86 -28.95
C LEU A 100 0.29 -9.78 -28.90
N SER A 101 0.38 -10.74 -29.82
CA SER A 101 1.58 -11.58 -29.94
C SER A 101 2.66 -10.90 -30.75
N VAL A 102 3.64 -10.33 -30.06
CA VAL A 102 4.81 -9.64 -30.63
C VAL A 102 5.97 -10.58 -30.94
N ALA A 103 5.70 -11.88 -30.98
CA ALA A 103 6.70 -12.90 -31.17
C ALA A 103 7.37 -12.82 -32.54
N GLU A 104 8.65 -13.17 -32.61
CA GLU A 104 9.43 -13.19 -33.85
C GLU A 104 10.21 -14.51 -33.97
N SER A 105 10.24 -15.06 -35.19
CA SER A 105 10.97 -16.28 -35.46
C SER A 105 12.48 -16.02 -35.48
N GLY A 106 13.28 -16.95 -34.92
CA GLY A 106 14.71 -16.78 -34.70
C GLY A 106 15.11 -15.74 -33.64
N ALA A 107 14.16 -15.21 -32.86
CA ALA A 107 14.48 -14.19 -31.86
C ALA A 107 15.20 -14.78 -30.63
N THR A 108 16.34 -14.19 -30.29
CA THR A 108 17.08 -14.44 -29.05
C THR A 108 16.71 -13.41 -27.96
N THR A 109 17.20 -13.63 -26.74
CA THR A 109 17.11 -12.72 -25.59
C THR A 109 17.50 -11.28 -25.92
N ASP A 110 18.43 -11.07 -26.86
CA ASP A 110 18.83 -9.74 -27.35
C ASP A 110 17.65 -8.92 -27.89
N LYS A 111 16.64 -9.58 -28.48
CA LYS A 111 15.45 -8.95 -29.05
C LYS A 111 14.33 -8.68 -28.05
N MET A 112 14.41 -9.22 -26.84
CA MET A 112 13.35 -9.07 -25.85
C MET A 112 13.01 -7.62 -25.48
N PRO A 113 13.99 -6.69 -25.32
CA PRO A 113 13.66 -5.28 -25.04
C PRO A 113 12.86 -4.63 -26.16
N GLU A 114 13.13 -4.97 -27.42
CA GLU A 114 12.39 -4.47 -28.59
C GLU A 114 10.95 -5.01 -28.57
N GLN A 115 10.78 -6.32 -28.35
CA GLN A 115 9.46 -6.94 -28.25
C GLN A 115 8.64 -6.38 -27.07
N ALA A 116 9.27 -6.11 -25.93
CA ALA A 116 8.61 -5.49 -24.78
C ALA A 116 8.10 -4.08 -25.11
N LYS A 117 8.89 -3.25 -25.80
CA LYS A 117 8.48 -1.91 -26.24
C LYS A 117 7.33 -1.99 -27.24
N GLU A 118 7.43 -2.90 -28.20
CA GLU A 118 6.39 -3.11 -29.22
C GLU A 118 5.08 -3.56 -28.57
N LEU A 119 5.14 -4.43 -27.55
CA LEU A 119 3.95 -4.83 -26.84
C LEU A 119 3.28 -3.66 -26.12
N VAL A 120 4.07 -2.87 -25.39
CA VAL A 120 3.58 -1.67 -24.70
C VAL A 120 2.94 -0.70 -25.70
N ARG A 121 3.56 -0.53 -26.88
CA ARG A 121 3.01 0.31 -27.95
C ARG A 121 1.64 -0.19 -28.41
N ARG A 122 1.52 -1.49 -28.73
CA ARG A 122 0.23 -2.08 -29.17
C ARG A 122 -0.84 -1.94 -28.09
N LEU A 123 -0.50 -2.22 -26.84
CA LEU A 123 -1.43 -2.09 -25.70
C LEU A 123 -1.92 -0.66 -25.50
N LYS A 124 -1.06 0.34 -25.66
CA LYS A 124 -1.45 1.76 -25.56
C LYS A 124 -2.39 2.21 -26.68
N ASN A 125 -2.28 1.58 -27.85
CA ASN A 125 -3.07 1.92 -29.02
C ASN A 125 -4.36 1.10 -29.14
N LEU A 126 -4.54 0.06 -28.33
CA LEU A 126 -5.68 -0.84 -28.41
C LEU A 126 -6.86 -0.30 -27.59
N VAL A 127 -7.92 0.12 -28.26
CA VAL A 127 -9.09 0.77 -27.63
C VAL A 127 -9.84 -0.17 -26.70
N GLU A 128 -9.84 -1.48 -27.01
CA GLU A 128 -10.54 -2.51 -26.26
C GLU A 128 -9.90 -2.81 -24.89
N VAL A 129 -8.64 -2.43 -24.69
CA VAL A 129 -7.85 -2.73 -23.47
C VAL A 129 -7.48 -1.45 -22.75
N ASP A 130 -7.98 -1.30 -21.53
CA ASP A 130 -7.48 -0.30 -20.60
C ASP A 130 -6.32 -0.91 -19.81
N TYR A 131 -5.10 -0.76 -20.32
CA TYR A 131 -3.89 -1.35 -19.72
C TYR A 131 -3.58 -0.85 -18.29
N THR A 132 -4.22 0.24 -17.85
CA THR A 132 -4.07 0.76 -16.49
C THR A 132 -4.98 0.04 -15.49
N GLN A 133 -6.15 -0.41 -15.94
CA GLN A 133 -7.17 -1.03 -15.09
C GLN A 133 -7.28 -2.55 -15.29
N HIS A 134 -7.01 -3.05 -16.48
CA HIS A 134 -7.14 -4.46 -16.82
C HIS A 134 -5.91 -5.25 -16.38
N TRP A 135 -6.12 -6.51 -16.03
CA TRP A 135 -5.01 -7.42 -15.76
C TRP A 135 -4.47 -7.95 -17.08
N ILE A 136 -3.16 -7.83 -17.24
CA ILE A 136 -2.44 -8.28 -18.42
C ILE A 136 -1.60 -9.49 -18.02
N MET A 137 -1.94 -10.67 -18.53
CA MET A 137 -1.04 -11.81 -18.41
C MET A 137 -0.01 -11.69 -19.53
N VAL A 138 1.30 -11.69 -19.23
CA VAL A 138 2.38 -11.68 -20.23
C VAL A 138 3.13 -13.00 -20.14
N ILE A 139 2.92 -13.90 -21.09
CA ILE A 139 3.73 -15.13 -21.17
C ILE A 139 4.91 -14.84 -22.09
N VAL A 140 6.12 -15.00 -21.57
CA VAL A 140 7.39 -14.91 -22.29
C VAL A 140 7.96 -16.31 -22.46
N THR A 141 8.23 -16.71 -23.69
CA THR A 141 8.97 -17.95 -24.00
C THR A 141 10.23 -17.57 -24.72
N ILE A 142 11.41 -17.94 -24.21
CA ILE A 142 12.70 -17.57 -24.80
C ILE A 142 13.77 -18.62 -24.48
N GLY A 143 14.79 -18.69 -25.31
CA GLY A 143 16.04 -19.42 -25.05
C GLY A 143 16.20 -20.71 -25.82
N THR A 144 15.15 -21.19 -26.47
CA THR A 144 15.24 -22.33 -27.40
C THR A 144 16.19 -22.00 -28.53
N GLU A 145 16.13 -20.79 -29.09
CA GLU A 145 17.00 -20.32 -30.16
C GLU A 145 18.46 -20.29 -29.71
N GLU A 146 18.77 -19.68 -28.57
CA GLU A 146 20.14 -19.70 -28.03
C GLU A 146 20.67 -21.10 -27.77
N VAL A 147 19.84 -22.00 -27.22
CA VAL A 147 20.25 -23.39 -26.96
C VAL A 147 20.41 -24.16 -28.28
N CYS A 148 19.58 -23.88 -29.28
CA CYS A 148 19.53 -24.67 -30.50
C CYS A 148 20.52 -24.25 -31.57
N SER A 149 20.72 -22.95 -31.79
CA SER A 149 21.64 -22.43 -32.81
C SER A 149 23.00 -22.02 -32.24
N ARG A 150 23.09 -21.58 -30.98
CA ARG A 150 24.32 -20.99 -30.42
C ARG A 150 24.96 -21.77 -29.27
N CYS A 151 24.21 -22.64 -28.58
CA CYS A 151 24.55 -23.22 -27.26
C CYS A 151 25.10 -22.18 -26.27
N THR A 152 24.52 -20.99 -26.24
CA THR A 152 24.96 -19.90 -25.36
C THR A 152 23.99 -19.65 -24.21
N SER A 153 24.53 -19.23 -23.08
CA SER A 153 23.78 -18.72 -21.93
C SER A 153 23.00 -17.45 -22.31
N PRO A 154 21.93 -17.09 -21.58
CA PRO A 154 21.09 -15.95 -21.93
C PRO A 154 21.82 -14.61 -21.80
N ASN A 155 21.43 -13.61 -22.61
CA ASN A 155 21.82 -12.24 -22.37
C ASN A 155 21.02 -11.67 -21.18
N PHE A 156 21.61 -11.76 -19.99
CA PHE A 156 20.98 -11.30 -18.75
C PHE A 156 20.62 -9.80 -18.77
N THR A 157 21.48 -8.97 -19.36
CA THR A 157 21.20 -7.52 -19.48
C THR A 157 19.97 -7.25 -20.32
N ALA A 158 19.79 -7.97 -21.43
CA ALA A 158 18.62 -7.84 -22.28
C ALA A 158 17.35 -8.35 -21.58
N LEU A 159 17.44 -9.44 -20.82
CA LEU A 159 16.34 -9.93 -19.98
C LEU A 159 15.89 -8.88 -18.96
N THR A 160 16.83 -8.33 -18.20
CA THR A 160 16.56 -7.30 -17.20
C THR A 160 15.92 -6.07 -17.83
N ASN A 161 16.49 -5.55 -18.91
CA ASN A 161 15.95 -4.38 -19.62
C ASN A 161 14.52 -4.62 -20.13
N ALA A 162 14.23 -5.80 -20.67
CA ALA A 162 12.89 -6.15 -21.14
C ALA A 162 11.87 -6.16 -20.00
N ILE A 163 12.23 -6.77 -18.87
CA ILE A 163 11.38 -6.81 -17.69
C ILE A 163 11.18 -5.40 -17.11
N ASP A 164 12.23 -4.59 -17.03
CA ASP A 164 12.13 -3.20 -16.55
C ASP A 164 11.19 -2.38 -17.44
N ILE A 165 11.23 -2.56 -18.77
CA ILE A 165 10.30 -1.91 -19.70
C ILE A 165 8.85 -2.32 -19.40
N LEU A 166 8.59 -3.61 -19.23
CA LEU A 166 7.24 -4.12 -18.90
C LEU A 166 6.78 -3.58 -17.54
N GLN A 167 7.64 -3.61 -16.52
CA GLN A 167 7.32 -3.11 -15.18
C GLN A 167 7.02 -1.62 -15.16
N ALA A 168 7.79 -0.82 -15.90
CA ALA A 168 7.62 0.63 -15.95
C ALA A 168 6.32 1.07 -16.63
N HIS A 169 5.79 0.26 -17.56
CA HIS A 169 4.65 0.66 -18.41
C HIS A 169 3.36 -0.12 -18.15
N LEU A 170 3.43 -1.30 -17.53
CA LEU A 170 2.29 -2.17 -17.28
C LEU A 170 2.04 -2.27 -15.76
N PRO A 171 1.17 -1.43 -15.20
CA PRO A 171 0.95 -1.38 -13.74
C PRO A 171 0.29 -2.65 -13.19
N ARG A 172 -0.41 -3.42 -14.05
CA ARG A 172 -1.15 -4.64 -13.71
C ARG A 172 -0.78 -5.78 -14.65
N ALA A 173 0.45 -6.27 -14.52
CA ALA A 173 0.93 -7.38 -15.31
C ALA A 173 1.26 -8.62 -14.45
N PHE A 174 0.87 -9.80 -14.94
CA PHE A 174 1.35 -11.09 -14.47
C PHE A 174 2.28 -11.67 -15.52
N VAL A 175 3.60 -11.58 -15.28
CA VAL A 175 4.61 -12.03 -16.24
C VAL A 175 5.03 -13.47 -15.91
N VAL A 176 4.88 -14.38 -16.86
CA VAL A 176 5.34 -15.77 -16.78
C VAL A 176 6.53 -15.94 -17.71
N LEU A 177 7.70 -16.24 -17.16
CA LEU A 177 8.90 -16.54 -17.93
C LEU A 177 9.05 -18.05 -18.10
N LEU A 178 9.10 -18.51 -19.35
CA LEU A 178 9.36 -19.88 -19.74
C LEU A 178 10.69 -19.94 -20.50
N GLY A 179 11.66 -20.62 -19.90
CA GLY A 179 13.00 -20.76 -20.46
C GLY A 179 13.09 -21.89 -21.50
N PRO A 180 14.31 -22.21 -21.96
CA PRO A 180 14.52 -23.29 -22.91
C PRO A 180 13.97 -24.61 -22.38
N ILE A 181 13.19 -25.29 -23.21
CA ILE A 181 12.43 -26.46 -22.79
C ILE A 181 13.36 -27.67 -22.79
N HIS A 182 13.72 -28.16 -21.61
CA HIS A 182 14.35 -29.48 -21.48
C HIS A 182 13.30 -30.58 -21.66
N VAL A 183 13.06 -30.99 -22.91
CA VAL A 183 12.13 -32.10 -23.19
C VAL A 183 12.90 -33.41 -23.11
N SER A 184 12.42 -34.34 -22.30
CA SER A 184 12.91 -35.71 -22.24
C SER A 184 11.87 -36.70 -22.74
N PHE A 185 12.30 -37.84 -23.27
CA PHE A 185 11.37 -38.92 -23.56
C PHE A 185 10.72 -39.43 -22.26
N PRO A 186 9.41 -39.74 -22.24
CA PRO A 186 8.74 -40.25 -21.04
C PRO A 186 9.41 -41.50 -20.45
N HIS A 187 9.92 -42.37 -21.32
CA HIS A 187 10.64 -43.60 -20.96
C HIS A 187 12.16 -43.39 -20.76
N LYS A 188 12.68 -42.19 -21.04
CA LYS A 188 14.09 -41.85 -20.89
C LYS A 188 14.22 -40.40 -20.41
N LEU A 189 13.98 -40.21 -19.11
CA LEU A 189 13.98 -38.90 -18.45
C LEU A 189 15.32 -38.14 -18.53
N LYS A 190 16.42 -38.85 -18.82
CA LYS A 190 17.76 -38.27 -19.08
C LYS A 190 18.05 -38.00 -20.56
N GLY A 191 17.16 -38.36 -21.48
CA GLY A 191 17.37 -38.17 -22.91
C GLY A 191 16.92 -36.77 -23.34
N ASN A 192 17.85 -35.84 -23.59
CA ASN A 192 17.53 -34.49 -24.06
C ASN A 192 17.11 -34.50 -25.54
N LEU A 193 15.84 -34.21 -25.83
CA LEU A 193 15.28 -34.15 -27.19
C LEU A 193 15.77 -32.94 -28.00
N LEU A 194 16.22 -31.86 -27.34
CA LEU A 194 16.86 -30.75 -28.05
C LEU A 194 18.18 -31.20 -28.66
N LYS A 195 18.87 -32.15 -28.01
CA LYS A 195 20.11 -32.75 -28.54
C LYS A 195 19.92 -33.37 -29.91
N SER A 196 18.81 -34.06 -30.17
CA SER A 196 18.59 -34.68 -31.49
C SER A 196 18.02 -33.73 -32.53
N ARG A 197 17.40 -32.62 -32.12
CA ARG A 197 16.65 -31.72 -33.02
C ARG A 197 17.33 -30.40 -33.31
N CYS A 198 18.31 -30.01 -32.50
CA CYS A 198 19.00 -28.75 -32.64
C CYS A 198 20.45 -28.93 -33.05
N GLU A 199 20.89 -28.11 -33.99
CA GLU A 199 22.18 -28.24 -34.66
C GLU A 199 23.35 -28.18 -33.67
N CYS A 200 23.39 -27.14 -32.83
CA CYS A 200 24.46 -26.98 -31.85
C CYS A 200 24.41 -28.04 -30.75
N SER A 201 23.20 -28.40 -30.29
CA SER A 201 23.02 -29.40 -29.23
C SER A 201 23.42 -30.81 -29.69
N ARG A 202 23.31 -31.15 -30.98
CA ARG A 202 23.60 -32.49 -31.51
C ARG A 202 25.03 -32.93 -31.28
N GLU A 203 25.96 -32.00 -31.42
CA GLU A 203 27.40 -32.23 -31.31
C GLU A 203 27.94 -31.84 -29.92
N ALA A 204 27.12 -31.18 -29.10
CA ALA A 204 27.46 -30.78 -27.73
C ALA A 204 27.60 -31.96 -26.76
N SER A 205 28.54 -31.85 -25.81
CA SER A 205 28.66 -32.80 -24.69
C SER A 205 27.47 -32.68 -23.73
N ASN A 206 27.14 -33.76 -23.02
CA ASN A 206 26.07 -33.71 -22.03
C ASN A 206 26.41 -32.74 -20.89
N THR A 207 27.68 -32.65 -20.50
CA THR A 207 28.15 -31.71 -19.47
C THR A 207 27.95 -30.25 -19.88
N LEU A 208 28.18 -29.92 -21.15
CA LEU A 208 27.92 -28.59 -21.68
C LEU A 208 26.42 -28.26 -21.60
N MET A 209 25.55 -29.19 -21.96
CA MET A 209 24.10 -28.99 -21.91
C MET A 209 23.56 -28.87 -20.47
N GLU A 210 24.14 -29.61 -19.53
CA GLU A 210 23.84 -29.50 -18.10
C GLU A 210 24.26 -28.14 -17.56
N GLN A 211 25.48 -27.68 -17.88
CA GLN A 211 25.97 -26.36 -17.50
C GLN A 211 25.12 -25.24 -18.12
N LEU A 212 24.78 -25.35 -19.41
CA LEU A 212 23.91 -24.39 -20.08
C LEU A 212 22.53 -24.30 -19.42
N SER A 213 21.95 -25.44 -19.04
CA SER A 213 20.68 -25.47 -18.30
C SER A 213 20.80 -24.81 -16.92
N ALA A 214 21.94 -25.00 -16.23
CA ALA A 214 22.23 -24.35 -14.95
C ALA A 214 22.42 -22.84 -15.09
N ASP A 215 23.06 -22.37 -16.16
CA ASP A 215 23.22 -20.95 -16.46
C ASP A 215 21.87 -20.26 -16.70
N TRP A 216 21.00 -20.89 -17.49
CA TRP A 216 19.63 -20.41 -17.73
C TRP A 216 18.81 -20.34 -16.44
N LYS A 217 18.88 -21.38 -15.60
CA LYS A 217 18.24 -21.40 -14.28
C LYS A 217 18.74 -20.25 -13.41
N THR A 218 20.06 -20.09 -13.31
CA THR A 218 20.71 -19.04 -12.50
C THR A 218 20.33 -17.65 -13.00
N ALA A 219 20.24 -17.44 -14.31
CA ALA A 219 19.81 -16.17 -14.88
C ALA A 219 18.37 -15.82 -14.49
N PHE A 220 17.46 -16.81 -14.50
CA PHE A 220 16.07 -16.57 -14.11
C PHE A 220 15.91 -16.33 -12.60
N GLU A 221 16.69 -17.02 -11.77
CA GLU A 221 16.73 -16.76 -10.32
C GLU A 221 17.22 -15.33 -10.03
N LYS A 222 18.30 -14.90 -10.67
CA LYS A 222 18.81 -13.51 -10.55
C LYS A 222 17.83 -12.47 -11.08
N LEU A 223 17.10 -12.79 -12.14
CA LEU A 223 16.09 -11.88 -12.70
C LEU A 223 14.89 -11.75 -11.76
N GLN A 224 14.47 -12.84 -11.12
CA GLN A 224 13.45 -12.80 -10.08
C GLN A 224 13.90 -11.96 -8.87
N GLU A 225 15.15 -12.11 -8.43
CA GLU A 225 15.73 -11.28 -7.38
C GLU A 225 15.78 -9.79 -7.75
N HIS A 226 16.18 -9.45 -8.99
CA HIS A 226 16.14 -8.08 -9.51
C HIS A 226 14.72 -7.52 -9.45
N VAL A 227 13.73 -8.29 -9.90
CA VAL A 227 12.31 -7.91 -9.86
C VAL A 227 11.79 -7.67 -8.43
N ASP A 228 12.25 -8.48 -7.47
CA ASP A 228 11.78 -8.40 -6.09
C ASP A 228 12.48 -7.30 -5.28
N THR A 229 13.71 -6.93 -5.65
CA THR A 229 14.49 -5.85 -5.02
C THR A 229 14.26 -4.47 -5.65
N ASN A 230 13.61 -4.40 -6.82
CA ASN A 230 13.40 -3.15 -7.54
C ASN A 230 12.49 -2.18 -6.74
N PRO A 231 12.99 -0.96 -6.37
CA PRO A 231 12.25 0.01 -5.55
C PRO A 231 11.02 0.60 -6.24
N PHE A 232 10.82 0.37 -7.54
CA PHE A 232 9.60 0.77 -8.25
C PHE A 232 8.36 -0.08 -7.88
N ARG A 233 8.49 -1.10 -7.02
CA ARG A 233 7.33 -1.79 -6.42
C ARG A 233 6.85 -1.14 -5.12
N GLY A 234 5.62 -0.64 -5.17
CA GLY A 234 4.62 -1.09 -4.20
C GLY A 234 4.38 -2.60 -4.40
N CYS A 235 4.18 -3.34 -3.30
CA CYS A 235 4.14 -4.79 -3.29
C CYS A 235 3.24 -5.45 -4.38
N PRO A 236 3.68 -6.57 -5.00
CA PRO A 236 2.87 -7.25 -6.01
C PRO A 236 1.62 -7.89 -5.38
N TYR A 237 0.53 -7.95 -6.14
CA TYR A 237 -0.74 -8.59 -5.74
C TYR A 237 -0.66 -10.11 -5.58
N PHE A 238 0.27 -10.78 -6.27
CA PHE A 238 0.51 -12.22 -6.13
C PHE A 238 1.84 -12.47 -5.43
N ARG A 239 1.79 -13.25 -4.35
CA ARG A 239 2.97 -13.64 -3.59
C ARG A 239 3.49 -15.00 -4.00
N ASN A 240 4.80 -15.12 -4.04
CA ASN A 240 5.50 -16.39 -3.95
C ASN A 240 6.24 -16.45 -2.60
N THR A 241 6.80 -17.59 -2.24
CA THR A 241 7.60 -17.73 -1.01
C THR A 241 8.80 -16.78 -0.96
N ALA A 242 9.33 -16.36 -2.10
CA ALA A 242 10.48 -15.45 -2.20
C ALA A 242 10.16 -13.99 -1.85
N ASN A 243 8.96 -13.50 -2.20
CA ASN A 243 8.54 -12.11 -1.95
C ASN A 243 7.70 -11.92 -0.67
N ALA A 244 7.50 -12.99 0.11
CA ALA A 244 6.70 -12.98 1.33
C ALA A 244 7.25 -12.06 2.43
N HIS A 245 8.58 -11.94 2.53
CA HIS A 245 9.26 -11.20 3.60
C HIS A 245 9.36 -9.69 3.36
N GLY A 246 9.37 -9.23 2.10
CA GLY A 246 9.53 -7.82 1.75
C GLY A 246 8.21 -7.05 1.64
N CYS A 247 7.08 -7.75 1.72
CA CYS A 247 5.78 -7.18 1.45
C CYS A 247 4.78 -7.53 2.56
N GLN A 248 3.85 -6.62 2.90
CA GLN A 248 2.75 -6.88 3.83
C GLN A 248 1.48 -7.31 3.08
N LEU A 249 0.82 -8.40 3.51
CA LEU A 249 -0.39 -8.91 2.86
C LEU A 249 -1.52 -7.98 3.31
N LEU A 250 -2.15 -7.31 2.35
CA LEU A 250 -3.14 -6.28 2.64
C LEU A 250 -4.50 -6.83 2.22
N SER A 251 -5.44 -6.80 3.14
CA SER A 251 -6.86 -6.93 2.83
C SER A 251 -7.28 -5.82 1.87
N LEU A 252 -8.39 -6.02 1.16
CA LEU A 252 -8.89 -5.03 0.19
C LEU A 252 -9.12 -3.65 0.82
N SER A 253 -9.55 -3.62 2.09
CA SER A 253 -9.70 -2.38 2.85
C SER A 253 -8.36 -1.69 3.11
N GLU A 254 -7.33 -2.44 3.51
CA GLU A 254 -5.98 -1.91 3.74
C GLU A 254 -5.29 -1.47 2.44
N ALA A 255 -5.54 -2.16 1.33
CA ALA A 255 -5.06 -1.77 0.00
C ALA A 255 -5.70 -0.45 -0.45
N LYS A 256 -7.04 -0.33 -0.34
CA LYS A 256 -7.75 0.93 -0.62
C LYS A 256 -7.27 2.07 0.29
N GLU A 257 -7.03 1.81 1.57
CA GLU A 257 -6.50 2.81 2.51
C GLU A 257 -5.09 3.26 2.11
N LYS A 258 -4.19 2.33 1.72
CA LYS A 258 -2.84 2.69 1.25
C LYS A 258 -2.85 3.40 -0.10
N GLU A 259 -3.73 3.03 -1.03
CA GLU A 259 -3.92 3.71 -2.31
C GLU A 259 -4.45 5.14 -2.12
N LEU A 260 -5.43 5.31 -1.22
CA LEU A 260 -5.89 6.63 -0.74
C LEU A 260 -4.81 7.45 -0.03
N LEU A 261 -3.86 6.79 0.64
CA LEU A 261 -2.72 7.46 1.31
C LEU A 261 -1.57 7.78 0.34
N LEU A 262 -1.40 7.04 -0.75
CA LEU A 262 -0.36 7.28 -1.76
C LEU A 262 -0.81 8.26 -2.85
N GLY A 263 -2.11 8.55 -2.93
CA GLY A 263 -2.69 9.41 -3.96
C GLY A 263 -2.64 8.76 -5.34
N VAL A 264 -3.65 9.02 -6.18
CA VAL A 264 -3.69 8.50 -7.57
C VAL A 264 -2.48 9.01 -8.39
N ASP A 265 -1.89 10.13 -7.98
CA ASP A 265 -0.73 10.77 -8.61
C ASP A 265 0.63 10.37 -7.98
N GLY A 266 0.67 9.36 -7.10
CA GLY A 266 1.90 8.89 -6.44
C GLY A 266 2.47 9.83 -5.38
N LYS A 267 1.70 10.82 -4.92
CA LYS A 267 2.09 11.75 -3.85
C LYS A 267 1.58 11.27 -2.49
N VAL A 268 2.50 11.00 -1.56
CA VAL A 268 2.19 10.60 -0.18
C VAL A 268 1.32 11.65 0.52
N LEU A 269 0.04 11.35 0.68
CA LEU A 269 -0.87 12.08 1.54
C LEU A 269 -0.55 11.70 2.99
N LYS A 270 0.03 12.64 3.75
CA LYS A 270 0.27 12.47 5.19
C LYS A 270 -1.03 12.01 5.87
N LYS A 271 -0.99 10.80 6.47
CA LYS A 271 -2.11 10.22 7.22
C LYS A 271 -2.69 11.25 8.19
N ARG A 272 -3.93 11.72 7.94
CA ARG A 272 -4.63 12.66 8.83
C ARG A 272 -4.87 11.91 10.15
N ARG A 273 -4.08 12.24 11.17
CA ARG A 273 -3.96 11.50 12.45
C ARG A 273 -5.24 11.43 13.28
N ARG A 274 -6.33 12.07 12.85
CA ARG A 274 -7.64 12.08 13.52
C ARG A 274 -8.75 12.11 12.48
N THR A 275 -9.67 11.15 12.57
CA THR A 275 -10.92 11.17 11.80
C THR A 275 -11.73 12.41 12.18
N PRO A 276 -12.38 13.09 11.22
CA PRO A 276 -13.16 14.30 11.50
C PRO A 276 -14.22 14.08 12.57
N GLU A 277 -14.81 12.88 12.63
CA GLU A 277 -15.79 12.48 13.65
C GLU A 277 -15.26 12.64 15.09
N ARG A 278 -14.03 12.19 15.38
CA ARG A 278 -13.46 12.33 16.73
C ARG A 278 -13.22 13.79 17.12
N LEU A 279 -12.96 14.67 16.17
CA LEU A 279 -12.77 16.10 16.43
C LEU A 279 -14.11 16.76 16.79
N TYR A 280 -15.19 16.43 16.06
CA TYR A 280 -16.53 16.91 16.36
C TYR A 280 -17.05 16.39 17.70
N THR A 281 -16.80 15.12 18.04
CA THR A 281 -17.18 14.57 19.35
C THR A 281 -16.53 15.34 20.50
N ILE A 282 -15.22 15.59 20.42
CA ILE A 282 -14.50 16.33 21.47
C ILE A 282 -15.01 17.78 21.58
N ALA A 283 -15.22 18.45 20.44
CA ALA A 283 -15.72 19.83 20.43
C ALA A 283 -17.13 19.94 21.04
N ILE A 284 -18.04 19.03 20.68
CA ILE A 284 -19.41 19.00 21.24
C ILE A 284 -19.38 18.71 22.74
N SER A 285 -18.53 17.78 23.20
CA SER A 285 -18.40 17.49 24.62
C SER A 285 -17.92 18.70 25.43
N ILE A 286 -16.95 19.47 24.92
CA ILE A 286 -16.45 20.68 25.60
C ILE A 286 -17.55 21.75 25.69
N VAL A 287 -18.26 22.00 24.59
CA VAL A 287 -19.36 22.99 24.56
C VAL A 287 -20.50 22.58 25.50
N GLY A 288 -20.85 21.28 25.53
CA GLY A 288 -21.87 20.76 26.43
C GLY A 288 -21.51 20.91 27.91
N ILE A 289 -20.26 20.62 28.29
CA ILE A 289 -19.77 20.78 29.67
C ILE A 289 -19.78 22.27 30.05
N ALA A 290 -19.30 23.16 29.18
CA ALA A 290 -19.31 24.59 29.44
C ALA A 290 -20.73 25.15 29.65
N PHE A 291 -21.69 24.72 28.83
CA PHE A 291 -23.09 25.11 28.95
C PHE A 291 -23.69 24.65 30.29
N PHE A 292 -23.44 23.41 30.69
CA PHE A 292 -23.91 22.89 31.98
C PHE A 292 -23.34 23.67 33.16
N VAL A 293 -22.05 24.02 33.13
CA VAL A 293 -21.40 24.80 34.19
C VAL A 293 -22.00 26.20 34.29
N VAL A 294 -22.23 26.88 33.16
CA VAL A 294 -22.85 28.22 33.16
C VAL A 294 -24.29 28.17 33.68
N CYS A 295 -25.10 27.20 33.26
CA CYS A 295 -26.47 27.07 33.73
C CYS A 295 -26.54 26.75 35.23
N THR A 296 -25.70 25.84 35.72
CA THR A 296 -25.68 25.46 37.14
C THR A 296 -25.22 26.62 38.02
N LEU A 297 -24.10 27.27 37.71
CA LEU A 297 -23.63 28.43 38.46
C LEU A 297 -24.61 29.61 38.36
N GLY A 298 -25.16 29.87 37.17
CA GLY A 298 -26.17 30.91 36.97
C GLY A 298 -27.42 30.68 37.81
N THR A 299 -27.90 29.44 37.90
CA THR A 299 -29.06 29.08 38.73
C THR A 299 -28.75 29.25 40.22
N VAL A 300 -27.56 28.84 40.66
CA VAL A 300 -27.11 29.02 42.06
C VAL A 300 -27.03 30.49 42.43
N PHE A 301 -26.43 31.33 41.58
CA PHE A 301 -26.37 32.76 41.81
C PHE A 301 -27.75 33.43 41.76
N TYR A 302 -28.61 33.01 40.84
CA TYR A 302 -29.98 33.52 40.75
C TYR A 302 -30.80 33.20 42.00
N GLN A 303 -30.72 31.95 42.51
CA GLN A 303 -31.40 31.57 43.73
C GLN A 303 -30.84 32.30 44.96
N LYS A 304 -29.51 32.44 45.06
CA LYS A 304 -28.90 33.25 46.12
C LYS A 304 -29.28 34.73 46.04
N SER A 305 -29.39 35.28 44.84
CA SER A 305 -29.82 36.67 44.64
C SER A 305 -31.28 36.88 45.05
N LYS A 306 -32.14 35.89 44.90
CA LYS A 306 -33.56 35.99 45.27
C LYS A 306 -33.80 35.86 46.78
N GLN A 307 -32.85 35.30 47.52
CA GLN A 307 -32.89 35.16 48.98
C GLN A 307 -32.13 36.28 49.72
N GLY A 308 -31.57 37.26 49.01
CA GLY A 308 -30.89 38.40 49.61
C GLY A 308 -31.86 39.55 49.88
N ASP A 309 -32.15 39.83 51.15
CA ASP A 309 -33.04 40.93 51.59
C ASP A 309 -32.32 42.30 51.68
N HIS A 310 -31.15 42.47 51.03
CA HIS A 310 -30.41 43.74 51.05
C HIS A 310 -29.92 44.12 49.65
N GLY A 311 -30.19 45.36 49.24
CA GLY A 311 -29.58 45.96 48.05
C GLY A 311 -28.07 46.06 48.22
N ARG A 312 -27.31 45.75 47.17
CA ARG A 312 -25.82 45.70 47.16
C ARG A 312 -25.12 46.99 47.62
N PHE A 313 -25.84 48.09 47.78
CA PHE A 313 -25.32 49.40 48.18
C PHE A 313 -25.94 49.98 49.46
N GLU A 314 -26.72 49.21 50.22
CA GLU A 314 -27.19 49.67 51.53
C GLU A 314 -26.13 49.37 52.60
N ILE A 315 -25.56 50.44 53.17
CA ILE A 315 -24.68 50.35 54.34
C ILE A 315 -25.58 49.99 55.53
N PRO A 316 -25.32 48.89 56.27
CA PRO A 316 -26.11 48.56 57.43
C PRO A 316 -26.00 49.67 58.48
N ASN A 317 -27.14 50.20 58.95
CA ASN A 317 -27.20 51.18 60.05
C ASN A 317 -26.37 50.76 61.29
N GLU A 318 -26.14 49.46 61.46
CA GLU A 318 -25.31 48.88 62.52
C GLU A 318 -23.81 49.21 62.38
N ALA A 319 -23.28 49.30 61.15
CA ALA A 319 -21.90 49.70 60.91
C ALA A 319 -21.68 51.18 61.21
N GLN A 320 -22.68 52.02 60.90
CA GLN A 320 -22.65 53.45 61.16
C GLN A 320 -22.75 53.74 62.67
N LYS A 321 -23.60 53.01 63.39
CA LYS A 321 -23.70 53.06 64.85
C LYS A 321 -22.41 52.61 65.55
N LYS A 322 -21.77 51.53 65.09
CA LYS A 322 -20.47 51.09 65.62
C LYS A 322 -19.36 52.11 65.37
N PHE A 323 -19.40 52.83 64.25
CA PHE A 323 -18.43 53.89 63.97
C PHE A 323 -18.61 55.09 64.91
N GLU A 324 -19.85 55.52 65.17
CA GLU A 324 -20.13 56.58 66.16
C GLU A 324 -19.77 56.18 67.60
N GLU A 325 -20.01 54.92 67.98
CA GLU A 325 -19.64 54.40 69.30
C GLU A 325 -18.11 54.33 69.46
N ALA A 326 -17.37 53.89 68.44
CA ALA A 326 -15.91 53.85 68.45
C ALA A 326 -15.29 55.26 68.55
N GLN A 327 -15.84 56.25 67.84
CA GLN A 327 -15.35 57.63 67.94
C GLN A 327 -15.58 58.24 69.33
N LYS A 328 -16.73 57.96 69.97
CA LYS A 328 -16.98 58.40 71.35
C LYS A 328 -16.05 57.73 72.37
N GLU A 329 -15.64 56.49 72.12
CA GLU A 329 -14.70 55.78 72.98
C GLU A 329 -13.27 56.33 72.84
N GLU A 330 -12.86 56.67 71.62
CA GLU A 330 -11.56 57.30 71.35
C GLU A 330 -11.44 58.70 71.97
N GLU A 331 -12.50 59.52 71.88
CA GLU A 331 -12.54 60.85 72.50
C GLU A 331 -12.45 60.77 74.03
N LYS A 332 -13.15 59.83 74.65
CA LYS A 332 -13.05 59.57 76.10
C LYS A 332 -11.65 59.13 76.50
N ALA A 333 -11.02 58.22 75.74
CA ALA A 333 -9.67 57.75 76.01
C ALA A 333 -8.63 58.87 75.91
N LEU A 334 -8.82 59.84 75.01
CA LEU A 334 -7.92 60.98 74.83
C LEU A 334 -8.03 61.99 75.98
N LEU A 335 -9.25 62.27 76.47
CA LEU A 335 -9.51 63.06 77.67
C LEU A 335 -8.90 62.42 78.93
N THR A 336 -9.06 61.10 79.10
CA THR A 336 -8.44 60.38 80.22
C THR A 336 -6.91 60.45 80.15
N ARG A 337 -6.32 60.28 78.96
CA ARG A 337 -4.86 60.42 78.77
C ARG A 337 -4.34 61.81 79.13
N GLN A 338 -5.05 62.88 78.76
CA GLN A 338 -4.69 64.25 79.15
C GLN A 338 -4.73 64.44 80.68
N MET A 339 -5.73 63.89 81.37
CA MET A 339 -5.81 63.97 82.84
C MET A 339 -4.68 63.19 83.54
N THR A 340 -4.34 61.98 83.08
CA THR A 340 -3.23 61.20 83.67
C THR A 340 -1.84 61.82 83.44
N ARG A 341 -1.64 62.56 82.35
CA ARG A 341 -0.35 63.25 82.09
C ARG A 341 -0.17 64.50 82.97
N GLY A 342 -1.26 65.10 83.46
CA GLY A 342 -1.23 66.23 84.40
C GLY A 342 -0.91 65.85 85.85
N MET A 343 -1.13 64.59 86.24
CA MET A 343 -0.96 64.14 87.64
C MET A 343 0.46 63.64 87.96
N SER A 344 1.25 63.21 86.96
CA SER A 344 2.63 62.73 87.16
C SER A 344 3.66 63.85 87.44
N VAL A 345 3.30 65.12 87.25
CA VAL A 345 4.22 66.26 87.46
C VAL A 345 4.24 66.72 88.94
N ASN A 346 3.27 66.30 89.76
CA ASN A 346 3.09 66.84 91.11
C ASN A 346 3.68 65.98 92.25
N GLU A 347 4.08 64.73 92.02
CA GLU A 347 4.72 63.88 93.06
C GLU A 347 6.23 64.10 93.20
N GLY A 348 6.87 64.80 92.24
CA GLY A 348 8.28 65.19 92.32
C GLY A 348 8.59 66.26 93.38
N LEU A 349 7.57 66.90 93.96
CA LEU A 349 7.74 68.04 94.88
C LEU A 349 7.59 67.70 96.37
N GLN A 350 7.08 66.51 96.74
CA GLN A 350 6.84 66.16 98.16
C GLN A 350 7.87 65.20 98.79
N LYS A 351 8.74 64.55 98.02
CA LYS A 351 9.83 63.72 98.59
C LYS A 351 11.05 64.53 99.06
N SER A 352 11.03 65.85 98.91
CA SER A 352 12.08 66.77 99.37
C SER A 352 12.02 67.12 100.88
N THR A 353 11.09 66.57 101.68
CA THR A 353 10.88 67.09 103.06
C THR A 353 10.67 66.04 104.16
N ARG A 354 10.75 64.74 103.90
CA ARG A 354 10.68 63.74 104.98
C ARG A 354 11.48 62.48 104.64
N ARG A 355 12.63 62.34 105.30
CA ARG A 355 13.42 61.13 105.63
C ARG A 355 14.90 61.49 105.47
N LEU A 356 15.80 61.47 106.45
CA LEU A 356 15.92 60.90 107.80
C LEU A 356 17.18 61.63 108.37
N THR A 357 17.27 62.30 109.54
CA THR A 357 17.21 61.81 110.93
C THR A 357 17.65 60.36 111.13
N GLY A 358 18.89 60.19 111.62
CA GLY A 358 19.42 59.17 112.54
C GLY A 358 19.57 57.74 112.00
N GLU A 359 20.77 57.14 111.91
CA GLU A 359 21.66 56.60 113.00
C GLU A 359 20.96 55.45 113.78
N GLU A 360 21.52 54.26 114.03
CA GLU A 360 22.89 53.69 114.02
C GLU A 360 22.77 52.14 114.00
N ALA A 361 23.71 51.44 113.34
CA ALA A 361 24.25 50.12 113.73
C ALA A 361 25.45 49.76 112.84
#